data_AF-A0A9E5IKJ2-F1
#
_entry.id   AF-A0A9E5IKJ2-F1
#
_cell.length_a   1.000
_cell.length_b   1.000
_cell.length_c   1.000
_cell.angle_alpha   90.00
_cell.angle_beta   90.00
_cell.angle_gamma   90.00
#
_symmetry.space_group_name_H-M   'P 1'
#
loop_
_entity.id
_entity.type
_entity.pdbx_description
1 polymer ?
#
loop_
_entity_poly.entity_id
_entity_poly.type
_entity_poly.pdbx_seq_one_letter_code
_entity_poly.pdbx_strand_id
1 'polypeptide(L)'
;MTVSKELRLVALLALFAALLSFAKFNHCRNSGWGSPDVYIHMCYSDLSALYGARDINQGVWPYSSVENAVEYPVLTGVVMWATGLLIEDTNGYRAYFDLNALLIALLFIAAVVIAWKIRPEFAYLFPVAPAVIGSLYINWDLWAVASALLAMYFFQREKWDFSFASGTYQW
;
A
#
# COMPACT_ATOMS: atom_id res chain seq x y z
N MET A 1 14.71 1.86 -25.38
CA MET A 1 13.25 1.71 -25.15
C MET A 1 12.64 3.08 -24.92
N THR A 2 11.89 3.61 -25.89
CA THR A 2 11.15 4.87 -25.70
C THR A 2 9.86 4.58 -24.93
N VAL A 3 9.70 5.17 -23.75
CA VAL A 3 8.45 5.09 -22.97
C VAL A 3 7.30 5.70 -23.80
N SER A 4 6.22 4.94 -24.02
CA SER A 4 5.05 5.41 -24.78
C SER A 4 4.38 6.61 -24.10
N LYS A 5 3.75 7.48 -24.88
CA LYS A 5 3.02 8.66 -24.34
C LYS A 5 1.92 8.25 -23.36
N GLU A 6 1.22 7.15 -23.67
CA GLU A 6 0.18 6.57 -22.82
C GLU A 6 0.72 6.12 -21.47
N LEU A 7 1.85 5.39 -21.44
CA LEU A 7 2.44 4.95 -20.18
C LEU A 7 2.87 6.14 -19.31
N ARG A 8 3.41 7.20 -19.93
CA ARG A 8 3.73 8.45 -19.20
C ARG A 8 2.48 9.09 -18.61
N LEU A 9 1.41 9.18 -19.39
CA LEU A 9 0.15 9.78 -18.95
C LEU A 9 -0.43 9.02 -17.76
N VAL A 10 -0.51 7.69 -17.85
CA VAL A 10 -1.10 6.86 -16.79
C VAL A 10 -0.23 6.87 -15.52
N ALA A 11 1.10 6.89 -15.65
CA ALA A 11 2.00 7.05 -14.51
C ALA A 11 1.87 8.43 -13.84
N LEU A 12 1.69 9.51 -14.63
CA LEU A 12 1.43 10.85 -14.11
C LEU A 12 0.08 10.94 -13.39
N LEU A 13 -0.96 10.27 -13.90
CA LEU A 13 -2.24 10.17 -13.22
C LEU A 13 -2.12 9.45 -11.87
N ALA A 14 -1.36 8.35 -11.81
CA ALA A 14 -1.08 7.65 -10.56
C ALA A 14 -0.33 8.53 -9.57
N LEU A 15 0.70 9.24 -10.02
CA LEU A 15 1.43 10.19 -9.17
C LEU A 15 0.51 11.31 -8.65
N PHE A 16 -0.32 11.88 -9.51
CA PHE A 16 -1.27 12.92 -9.12
C PHE A 16 -2.29 12.42 -8.09
N ALA A 17 -2.87 11.24 -8.32
CA ALA A 17 -3.78 10.60 -7.38
C ALA A 17 -3.11 10.31 -6.02
N ALA A 18 -1.86 9.85 -6.04
CA ALA A 18 -1.07 9.61 -4.84
C ALA A 18 -0.80 10.90 -4.05
N LEU A 19 -0.47 12.00 -4.74
CA LEU A 19 -0.27 13.31 -4.11
C LEU A 19 -1.57 13.89 -3.56
N LEU A 20 -2.68 13.75 -4.30
CA LEU A 20 -3.99 14.22 -3.87
C LEU A 20 -4.47 13.46 -2.62
N SER A 21 -4.30 12.14 -2.61
CA SER A 21 -4.58 11.34 -1.41
C SER A 21 -3.69 11.78 -0.25
N PHE A 22 -2.40 12.02 -0.49
CA PHE A 22 -1.46 12.41 0.57
C PHE A 22 -1.85 13.77 1.17
N ALA A 23 -2.26 14.72 0.32
CA ALA A 23 -2.76 16.01 0.75
C ALA A 23 -4.00 15.89 1.66
N LYS A 24 -4.91 14.94 1.40
CA LYS A 24 -6.04 14.62 2.30
C LYS A 24 -5.56 14.13 3.67
N PHE A 25 -4.58 13.23 3.71
CA PHE A 25 -4.03 12.70 4.96
C PHE A 25 -3.12 13.69 5.70
N ASN A 26 -2.72 14.78 5.05
CA ASN A 26 -1.78 15.76 5.60
C ASN A 26 -2.33 16.49 6.84
N HIS A 27 -3.65 16.59 7.02
CA HIS A 27 -4.24 17.12 8.26
C HIS A 27 -3.77 16.31 9.47
N CYS A 28 -4.13 15.02 9.54
CA CYS A 28 -3.73 14.11 10.61
C CYS A 28 -2.20 13.96 10.74
N ARG A 29 -1.47 14.07 9.62
CA ARG A 29 0.00 14.06 9.66
C ARG A 29 0.59 15.22 10.47
N ASN A 30 -0.08 16.37 10.50
CA ASN A 30 0.36 17.57 11.21
C ASN A 30 -0.32 17.74 12.58
N SER A 31 -1.58 17.32 12.74
CA SER A 31 -2.34 17.42 14.00
C SER A 31 -2.23 16.18 14.89
N GLY A 32 -1.72 15.06 14.37
CA GLY A 32 -1.74 13.74 15.00
C GLY A 32 -2.98 12.94 14.61
N TRP A 33 -2.98 11.65 14.96
CA TRP A 33 -4.05 10.69 14.62
C TRP A 33 -4.99 10.42 15.80
N GLY A 34 -5.49 11.49 16.43
CA GLY A 34 -6.41 11.41 17.57
C GLY A 34 -7.88 11.27 17.16
N SER A 35 -8.66 10.52 17.95
CA SER A 35 -10.13 10.51 17.85
C SER A 35 -10.74 11.71 18.58
N PRO A 36 -11.79 12.37 18.06
CA PRO A 36 -12.55 12.05 16.84
C PRO A 36 -12.02 12.69 15.55
N ASP A 37 -10.94 13.48 15.63
CA ASP A 37 -10.39 14.30 14.53
C ASP A 37 -10.15 13.50 13.24
N VAL A 38 -9.58 12.30 13.36
CA VAL A 38 -9.31 11.37 12.25
C VAL A 38 -10.55 11.01 11.43
N TYR A 39 -11.72 10.95 12.06
CA TYR A 39 -12.97 10.57 11.40
C TYR A 39 -13.66 11.77 10.77
N ILE A 40 -13.63 12.92 11.43
CA ILE A 40 -14.21 14.17 10.93
C ILE A 40 -13.46 14.64 9.68
N HIS A 41 -12.13 14.56 9.69
CA HIS A 41 -11.27 14.94 8.57
C HIS A 41 -10.97 13.79 7.60
N MET A 42 -11.56 12.61 7.81
CA MET A 42 -11.41 11.42 6.96
C MET A 42 -9.93 11.05 6.69
N CYS A 43 -9.06 11.19 7.69
CA CYS A 43 -7.62 10.90 7.60
C CYS A 43 -7.15 9.80 8.58
N TYR A 44 -8.08 8.99 9.08
CA TYR A 44 -7.77 7.72 9.76
C TYR A 44 -6.85 6.84 8.90
N SER A 45 -5.82 6.26 9.53
CA SER A 45 -4.87 5.34 8.90
C SER A 45 -4.41 4.26 9.88
N ASP A 46 -4.48 3.01 9.46
CA ASP A 46 -3.92 1.86 10.19
C ASP A 46 -2.40 1.97 10.32
N LEU A 47 -1.73 2.67 9.39
CA LEU A 47 -0.30 2.97 9.46
C LEU A 47 0.04 3.60 10.81
N SER A 48 -0.68 4.65 11.20
CA SER A 48 -0.50 5.32 12.48
C SER A 48 -1.17 4.58 13.63
N ALA A 49 -2.37 4.01 13.42
CA ALA A 49 -3.17 3.44 14.50
C ALA A 49 -2.54 2.17 15.07
N LEU A 50 -2.05 1.27 14.20
CA LEU A 50 -1.46 0.01 14.60
C LEU A 50 0.00 0.13 15.03
N TYR A 51 0.70 1.22 14.69
CA TYR A 51 2.11 1.40 15.04
C TYR A 51 2.36 1.29 16.55
N GLY A 52 1.52 1.97 17.35
CA GLY A 52 1.55 1.82 18.81
C GLY A 52 0.67 0.68 19.31
N ALA A 53 -0.52 0.49 18.72
CA ALA A 53 -1.50 -0.47 19.26
C ALA A 53 -1.06 -1.94 19.15
N ARG A 54 -0.15 -2.26 18.22
CA ARG A 54 0.39 -3.61 18.00
C ARG A 54 1.87 -3.72 18.38
N ASP A 55 2.35 -2.80 19.23
CA ASP A 55 3.74 -2.77 19.73
C ASP A 55 4.82 -2.74 18.64
N ILE A 56 4.46 -2.29 17.42
CA ILE A 56 5.40 -2.18 16.29
C ILE A 56 6.47 -1.12 16.60
N ASN A 57 6.09 -0.04 17.28
CA ASN A 57 7.00 0.98 17.77
C ASN A 57 7.98 0.50 18.86
N GLN A 58 7.76 -0.70 19.41
CA GLN A 58 8.69 -1.37 20.35
C GLN A 58 9.50 -2.48 19.66
N GLY A 59 9.36 -2.65 18.35
CA GLY A 59 10.06 -3.69 17.59
C GLY A 59 9.57 -5.12 17.88
N VAL A 60 8.42 -5.26 18.53
CA VAL A 60 7.85 -6.58 18.87
C VAL A 60 7.41 -7.30 17.59
N TRP A 61 7.66 -8.60 17.53
CA TRP A 61 7.22 -9.42 16.40
C TRP A 61 5.68 -9.46 16.34
N PRO A 62 5.05 -9.14 15.19
CA PRO A 62 3.59 -8.92 15.10
C PRO A 62 2.68 -10.09 15.45
N TYR A 63 3.23 -11.30 15.59
CA TYR A 63 2.46 -12.54 15.79
C TYR A 63 2.89 -13.31 17.06
N SER A 64 3.57 -12.65 18.00
CA SER A 64 4.02 -13.29 19.24
C SER A 64 2.96 -13.36 20.33
N SER A 65 1.92 -12.54 20.26
CA SER A 65 0.82 -12.48 21.25
C SER A 65 -0.42 -13.21 20.72
N VAL A 66 -1.20 -13.83 21.60
CA VAL A 66 -2.50 -14.42 21.24
C VAL A 66 -3.58 -13.32 21.15
N GLU A 67 -3.45 -12.27 21.95
CA GLU A 67 -4.44 -11.21 22.13
C GLU A 67 -4.15 -9.94 21.32
N ASN A 68 -2.87 -9.62 21.09
CA ASN A 68 -2.43 -8.40 20.40
C ASN A 68 -1.72 -8.68 19.05
N ALA A 69 -1.94 -9.86 18.47
CA ALA A 69 -1.42 -10.15 17.13
C ALA A 69 -2.03 -9.22 16.07
N VAL A 70 -1.23 -8.92 15.05
CA VAL A 70 -1.70 -8.23 13.85
C VAL A 70 -2.66 -9.12 13.06
N GLU A 71 -3.79 -8.55 12.63
CA GLU A 71 -4.84 -9.21 11.86
C GLU A 71 -4.48 -9.44 10.37
N TYR A 72 -3.47 -8.74 9.87
CA TYR A 72 -3.03 -8.81 8.48
C TYR A 72 -2.27 -10.12 8.15
N PRO A 73 -2.24 -10.55 6.87
CA PRO A 73 -1.43 -11.70 6.43
C PRO A 73 0.05 -11.55 6.81
N VAL A 74 0.74 -12.68 7.02
CA VAL A 74 2.11 -12.73 7.56
C VAL A 74 3.08 -11.82 6.81
N LEU A 75 3.04 -11.79 5.47
CA LEU A 75 3.93 -10.92 4.68
C LEU A 75 3.66 -9.43 4.91
N THR A 76 2.39 -9.03 5.06
CA THR A 76 2.04 -7.66 5.40
C THR A 76 2.52 -7.31 6.81
N GLY A 77 2.34 -8.21 7.78
CA GLY A 77 2.88 -8.04 9.14
C GLY A 77 4.40 -7.90 9.15
N VAL A 78 5.12 -8.67 8.32
CA VAL A 78 6.57 -8.53 8.16
C VAL A 78 6.93 -7.13 7.65
N VAL A 79 6.20 -6.58 6.69
CA VAL A 79 6.43 -5.21 6.21
C VAL A 79 6.19 -4.19 7.31
N MET A 80 5.10 -4.34 8.07
CA MET A 80 4.80 -3.47 9.22
C MET A 80 5.96 -3.46 10.23
N TRP A 81 6.41 -4.65 10.62
CA TRP A 81 7.51 -4.81 11.56
C TRP A 81 8.84 -4.28 11.02
N ALA A 82 9.23 -4.68 9.80
CA ALA A 82 10.49 -4.30 9.20
C ALA A 82 10.58 -2.77 8.97
N THR A 83 9.49 -2.12 8.57
CA THR A 83 9.46 -0.65 8.47
C THR A 83 9.46 0.01 9.84
N GLY A 84 8.89 -0.62 10.87
CA GLY A 84 8.90 -0.14 12.25
C GLY A 84 10.30 -0.15 12.86
N LEU A 85 11.09 -1.20 12.59
CA LEU A 85 12.49 -1.28 13.04
C LEU A 85 13.39 -0.16 12.50
N LEU A 86 13.00 0.50 11.40
CA LEU A 86 13.74 1.62 10.83
C LEU A 86 13.45 2.95 11.55
N ILE A 87 12.48 2.97 12.46
CA ILE A 87 12.08 4.16 13.21
C ILE A 87 12.62 4.03 14.63
N GLU A 88 13.65 4.83 14.94
CA GLU A 88 14.32 4.77 16.26
C GLU A 88 13.52 5.44 17.38
N ASP A 89 12.60 6.35 17.04
CA ASP A 89 11.75 7.06 18.00
C ASP A 89 10.44 6.30 18.27
N THR A 90 10.17 5.99 19.54
CA THR A 90 8.92 5.33 19.96
C THR A 90 7.68 6.20 19.71
N ASN A 91 7.84 7.53 19.62
CA ASN A 91 6.81 8.48 19.18
C ASN A 91 6.90 8.83 17.68
N GLY A 92 7.64 8.04 16.91
CA GLY A 92 7.91 8.24 15.49
C GLY A 92 6.72 8.00 14.55
N TYR A 93 5.47 8.15 15.00
CA TYR A 93 4.24 7.91 14.23
C TYR A 93 4.26 8.59 12.86
N ARG A 94 4.72 9.84 12.80
CA ARG A 94 4.83 10.60 11.55
C ARG A 94 5.87 10.01 10.60
N ALA A 95 7.04 9.65 11.12
CA ALA A 95 8.11 9.04 10.31
C ALA A 95 7.69 7.66 9.79
N TYR A 96 7.04 6.86 10.63
CA TYR A 96 6.50 5.55 10.26
C TYR A 96 5.40 5.66 9.18
N PHE A 97 4.48 6.63 9.33
CA PHE A 97 3.47 6.94 8.34
C PHE A 97 4.11 7.36 7.01
N ASP A 98 5.08 8.28 7.04
CA ASP A 98 5.73 8.81 5.84
C ASP A 98 6.49 7.73 5.06
N LEU A 99 7.21 6.86 5.78
CA LEU A 99 7.92 5.73 5.19
C LEU A 99 6.95 4.79 4.47
N ASN A 100 5.87 4.38 5.16
CA ASN A 100 4.90 3.47 4.59
C ASN A 100 4.09 4.13 3.45
N ALA A 101 3.72 5.41 3.58
CA ALA A 101 3.06 6.16 2.53
C ALA A 101 3.92 6.24 1.26
N LEU A 102 5.23 6.46 1.40
CA LEU A 102 6.15 6.42 0.26
C LEU A 102 6.17 5.04 -0.41
N LEU A 103 6.29 3.96 0.36
CA LEU A 103 6.27 2.60 -0.18
C LEU A 103 4.95 2.29 -0.90
N ILE A 104 3.82 2.67 -0.31
CA ILE A 104 2.49 2.52 -0.91
C ILE A 104 2.37 3.33 -2.20
N ALA A 105 2.87 4.57 -2.25
CA ALA A 105 2.86 5.38 -3.46
C ALA A 105 3.68 4.74 -4.60
N LEU A 106 4.84 4.18 -4.28
CA LEU A 106 5.67 3.45 -5.25
C LEU A 106 4.97 2.17 -5.74
N LEU A 107 4.38 1.40 -4.82
CA LEU A 107 3.59 0.21 -5.15
C LEU A 107 2.37 0.54 -6.00
N PHE A 108 1.71 1.66 -5.71
CA PHE A 108 0.57 2.13 -6.47
C PHE A 108 0.94 2.44 -7.92
N ILE A 109 2.02 3.21 -8.13
CA ILE A 109 2.52 3.50 -9.47
C ILE A 109 2.90 2.20 -10.19
N ALA A 110 3.58 1.28 -9.51
CA ALA A 110 3.91 -0.03 -10.08
C ALA A 110 2.66 -0.84 -10.45
N ALA A 111 1.65 -0.89 -9.58
CA ALA A 111 0.38 -1.57 -9.81
C ALA A 111 -0.36 -0.99 -11.03
N VAL A 112 -0.41 0.34 -11.16
CA VAL A 112 -0.99 1.02 -12.32
C VAL A 112 -0.23 0.70 -13.60
N VAL A 113 1.11 0.66 -13.55
CA VAL A 113 1.95 0.28 -14.71
C VAL A 113 1.71 -1.18 -15.10
N ILE A 114 1.55 -2.09 -14.13
CA ILE A 114 1.22 -3.49 -14.39
C ILE A 114 -0.18 -3.59 -15.01
N ALA A 115 -1.18 -2.89 -14.48
CA ALA A 115 -2.52 -2.82 -15.05
C ALA A 115 -2.49 -2.33 -16.51
N TRP A 116 -1.68 -1.31 -16.81
CA TRP A 116 -1.44 -0.85 -18.18
C TRP A 116 -0.83 -1.93 -19.08
N LYS A 117 0.12 -2.73 -18.57
CA LYS A 117 0.69 -3.85 -19.34
C LYS A 117 -0.30 -4.99 -19.62
N ILE A 118 -1.30 -5.17 -18.75
CA ILE A 118 -2.36 -6.19 -18.92
C ILE A 118 -3.40 -5.71 -19.92
N ARG A 119 -3.95 -4.50 -19.70
CA ARG A 119 -5.01 -3.87 -20.50
C ARG A 119 -4.83 -2.34 -20.55
N PRO A 120 -4.08 -1.81 -21.54
CA PRO A 120 -3.82 -0.37 -21.67
C PRO A 120 -5.08 0.49 -21.71
N GLU A 121 -6.11 0.00 -22.41
CA GLU A 121 -7.37 0.70 -22.68
C GLU A 121 -8.13 1.10 -21.41
N PHE A 122 -8.01 0.34 -20.32
CA PHE A 122 -8.76 0.57 -19.08
C PHE A 122 -7.88 0.95 -17.88
N ALA A 123 -6.56 0.98 -18.05
CA ALA A 123 -5.62 1.16 -16.94
C ALA A 123 -5.75 2.52 -16.25
N TYR A 124 -6.25 3.54 -16.95
CA TYR A 124 -6.49 4.87 -16.37
C TYR A 124 -7.64 4.88 -15.34
N LEU A 125 -8.56 3.90 -15.39
CA LEU A 125 -9.69 3.83 -14.46
C LEU A 125 -9.24 3.58 -13.02
N PHE A 126 -8.14 2.83 -12.85
CA PHE A 126 -7.63 2.50 -11.53
C PHE A 126 -7.14 3.74 -10.76
N PRO A 127 -6.24 4.59 -11.29
CA PRO A 127 -5.77 5.75 -10.55
C PRO A 127 -6.78 6.90 -10.41
N VAL A 128 -7.80 6.98 -11.28
CA VAL A 128 -8.83 8.04 -11.19
C VAL A 128 -10.01 7.67 -10.30
N ALA A 129 -10.08 6.42 -9.83
CA ALA A 129 -11.19 5.95 -9.00
C ALA A 129 -11.24 6.72 -7.66
N PRO A 130 -12.38 7.34 -7.29
CA PRO A 130 -12.51 8.09 -6.04
C PRO A 130 -12.21 7.23 -4.80
N ALA A 131 -12.60 5.96 -4.82
CA ALA A 131 -12.30 5.01 -3.75
C ALA A 131 -10.79 4.87 -3.52
N VAL A 132 -10.02 4.72 -4.60
CA VAL A 132 -8.55 4.59 -4.54
C VAL A 132 -7.93 5.87 -3.98
N ILE A 133 -8.31 7.04 -4.48
CA ILE A 133 -7.80 8.32 -3.98
C ILE A 133 -8.17 8.49 -2.49
N GLY A 134 -9.39 8.14 -2.11
CA GLY A 134 -9.89 8.26 -0.74
C GLY A 134 -9.21 7.31 0.24
N SER A 135 -8.82 6.10 -0.17
CA SER A 135 -8.31 5.06 0.71
C SER A 135 -6.82 4.75 0.55
N LEU A 136 -6.09 5.39 -0.38
CA LEU A 136 -4.73 4.97 -0.75
C LEU A 136 -3.78 4.75 0.44
N TYR A 137 -3.79 5.64 1.43
CA TYR A 137 -2.95 5.56 2.62
C TYR A 137 -3.69 5.14 3.88
N ILE A 138 -4.83 4.45 3.73
CA ILE A 138 -5.58 3.93 4.88
C ILE A 138 -4.88 2.73 5.50
N ASN A 139 -4.28 1.85 4.68
CA ASN A 139 -3.67 0.60 5.10
C ASN A 139 -2.63 0.07 4.09
N TRP A 140 -2.19 -1.18 4.28
CA TRP A 140 -1.19 -1.86 3.46
C TRP A 140 -1.76 -2.69 2.29
N ASP A 141 -3.04 -2.54 1.93
CA ASP A 141 -3.71 -3.42 0.95
C ASP A 141 -3.03 -3.46 -0.43
N LEU A 142 -2.29 -2.40 -0.80
CA LEU A 142 -1.58 -2.37 -2.07
C LEU A 142 -0.48 -3.43 -2.22
N TRP A 143 0.03 -3.99 -1.13
CA TRP A 143 0.92 -5.16 -1.23
C TRP A 143 0.20 -6.37 -1.82
N ALA A 144 -1.05 -6.61 -1.40
CA ALA A 144 -1.89 -7.67 -1.93
C ALA A 144 -2.34 -7.35 -3.37
N VAL A 145 -2.79 -6.12 -3.63
CA VAL A 145 -3.25 -5.70 -4.97
C VAL A 145 -2.13 -5.77 -6.01
N ALA A 146 -0.94 -5.27 -5.68
CA ALA A 146 0.21 -5.31 -6.60
C ALA A 146 0.62 -6.76 -6.91
N SER A 147 0.61 -7.63 -5.91
CA SER A 147 0.92 -9.06 -6.07
C SER A 147 -0.13 -9.76 -6.94
N ALA A 148 -1.41 -9.48 -6.73
CA ALA A 148 -2.50 -10.03 -7.54
C ALA A 148 -2.40 -9.58 -9.01
N LEU A 149 -2.14 -8.29 -9.24
CA LEU A 149 -1.92 -7.77 -10.59
C LEU A 149 -0.70 -8.41 -11.26
N LEU A 150 0.39 -8.63 -10.51
CA LEU A 150 1.58 -9.29 -11.03
C LEU A 150 1.29 -10.74 -11.43
N ALA A 151 0.55 -11.48 -10.60
CA ALA A 151 0.12 -12.84 -10.91
C ALA A 151 -0.74 -12.90 -12.18
N MET A 152 -1.72 -11.98 -12.32
CA MET A 152 -2.55 -11.84 -13.51
C MET A 152 -1.72 -11.50 -14.76
N TYR A 153 -0.73 -10.61 -14.62
CA TYR A 153 0.19 -10.26 -15.71
C TYR A 153 1.00 -11.46 -16.20
N PHE A 154 1.52 -12.29 -15.30
CA PHE A 154 2.21 -13.51 -15.69
C PHE A 154 1.27 -14.56 -16.29
N PHE A 155 0.03 -14.62 -15.80
CA PHE A 155 -0.96 -15.60 -16.23
C PHE A 155 -1.34 -15.35 -17.69
N GLN A 156 -1.59 -14.08 -18.03
CA GLN A 156 -1.87 -13.64 -19.40
C GLN A 156 -0.71 -13.92 -20.37
N ARG A 157 0.51 -14.09 -19.85
CA ARG A 157 1.71 -14.42 -20.64
C ARG A 157 2.06 -15.90 -20.64
N GLU A 158 1.15 -16.75 -20.16
CA GLU A 158 1.33 -18.21 -20.08
C GLU A 158 2.56 -18.61 -19.23
N LYS A 159 2.93 -17.76 -18.27
CA LYS A 159 4.05 -17.97 -17.33
C LYS A 159 3.54 -18.48 -15.98
N TRP A 160 2.93 -19.66 -16.01
CA TRP A 160 2.18 -20.26 -14.89
C TRP A 160 2.99 -20.39 -13.59
N ASP A 161 4.29 -20.72 -13.70
CA ASP A 161 5.20 -20.85 -12.56
C ASP A 161 5.33 -19.57 -11.73
N PHE A 162 5.14 -18.41 -12.37
CA PHE A 162 5.19 -17.10 -11.72
C PHE A 162 3.79 -16.56 -11.35
N SER A 163 2.72 -17.18 -11.85
CA SER A 163 1.34 -16.81 -11.56
C SER A 163 0.79 -17.49 -10.33
N PHE A 164 1.15 -18.76 -10.13
CA PHE A 164 0.77 -19.53 -8.96
C PHE A 164 1.94 -19.53 -7.98
N ALA A 165 1.63 -19.46 -6.68
CA ALA A 165 2.60 -19.82 -5.65
C ALA A 165 2.87 -21.33 -5.75
N SER A 166 3.69 -21.72 -6.74
CA SER A 166 4.17 -23.07 -7.06
C SER A 166 3.27 -24.19 -6.55
N GLY A 167 2.03 -24.23 -7.05
CA GLY A 167 1.14 -25.38 -6.96
C GLY A 167 1.03 -25.95 -8.36
N THR A 168 1.85 -26.95 -8.66
CA THR A 168 1.81 -27.69 -9.92
C THR A 168 0.44 -28.34 -10.09
N TYR A 169 -0.49 -27.68 -10.79
CA TYR A 169 -1.67 -28.34 -11.31
C TYR A 169 -1.30 -28.98 -12.64
N GLN A 170 -0.81 -30.22 -12.57
CA GLN A 170 -0.97 -31.17 -13.67
C GLN A 170 -2.44 -31.62 -13.64
N TRP A 171 -3.20 -31.23 -14.67
CA TRP A 171 -4.38 -31.97 -15.12
C TRP A 171 -4.06 -32.53 -16.49
#